data_AF-A0A537TUT2-F1
#
_entry.id   AF-A0A537TUT2-F1
#
_cell.length_a   1.000
_cell.length_b   1.000
_cell.length_c   1.000
_cell.angle_alpha   90.00
_cell.angle_beta   90.00
_cell.angle_gamma   90.00
#
_symmetry.space_group_name_H-M   'P 1'
#
loop_
_entity.id
_entity.type
_entity.pdbx_description
1 polymer ?
#
loop_
_entity_poly.entity_id
_entity_poly.type
_entity_poly.pdbx_seq_one_letter_code
_entity_poly.pdbx_strand_id
1 'polypeptide(L)'
;IAKAKSQPSAAAAAIDYLYSPTAPLAVPTGTFDAVLCQQGLQFFPDRPSALREMRRVLRPSGRTAIAVWGELERNEIYAAFHAALQATVRSDLAELITAPFSWPSGTALKSAAEDVGFRNVRLSTRSLS
;
A
#
# COMPACT_ATOMS: atom_id res chain seq x y z
N ILE A 1 0.75 8.66 -15.22
CA ILE A 1 2.06 9.29 -14.93
C ILE A 1 1.82 10.33 -13.84
N ALA A 2 2.44 10.19 -12.67
CA ALA A 2 2.34 11.20 -11.60
C ALA A 2 3.11 12.47 -12.04
N LYS A 3 2.52 13.65 -11.85
CA LYS A 3 3.14 14.93 -12.22
C LYS A 3 3.05 15.88 -11.02
N ALA A 4 4.20 16.39 -10.57
CA ALA A 4 4.24 17.36 -9.48
C ALA A 4 3.57 18.68 -9.90
N LYS A 5 2.80 19.31 -9.00
CA LYS A 5 2.04 20.55 -9.27
C LYS A 5 2.86 21.83 -9.09
N SER A 6 4.05 21.78 -8.49
CA SER A 6 4.91 22.93 -8.27
C SER A 6 6.39 22.53 -8.24
N GLN A 7 7.27 23.49 -8.50
CA GLN A 7 8.70 23.31 -8.29
C GLN A 7 9.01 23.28 -6.78
N PRO A 8 9.88 22.38 -6.31
CA PRO A 8 10.36 22.39 -4.94
C PRO A 8 11.04 23.72 -4.63
N SER A 9 10.94 24.19 -3.37
CA SER A 9 11.72 25.36 -2.95
C SER A 9 13.22 25.07 -3.03
N ALA A 10 14.05 26.10 -3.10
CA ALA A 10 15.52 25.95 -3.16
C ALA A 10 16.13 25.19 -1.96
N ALA A 11 15.36 25.01 -0.87
CA ALA A 11 15.77 24.28 0.33
C ALA A 11 15.15 22.87 0.43
N ALA A 12 14.36 22.43 -0.55
CA ALA A 12 13.77 21.10 -0.54
C ALA A 12 14.80 20.02 -0.91
N ALA A 13 14.60 18.80 -0.40
CA ALA A 13 15.38 17.65 -0.81
C ALA A 13 15.19 17.37 -2.31
N ALA A 14 16.25 16.92 -2.99
CA ALA A 14 16.16 16.45 -4.37
C ALA A 14 15.21 15.25 -4.46
N ILE A 15 14.36 15.22 -5.49
CA ILE A 15 13.40 14.15 -5.74
C ILE A 15 13.65 13.58 -7.13
N ASP A 16 14.01 12.31 -7.20
CA ASP A 16 14.11 11.56 -8.45
C ASP A 16 12.83 10.76 -8.69
N TYR A 17 12.29 10.86 -9.91
CA TYR A 17 11.13 10.10 -10.35
C TYR A 17 11.59 8.95 -11.23
N LEU A 18 11.19 7.73 -10.87
CA LEU A 18 11.53 6.52 -11.60
C LEU A 18 10.25 5.76 -11.96
N TYR A 19 10.09 5.44 -13.24
CA TYR A 19 9.11 4.43 -13.66
C TYR A 19 9.64 3.05 -13.27
N SER A 20 8.85 2.28 -12.53
CA SER A 20 9.24 0.96 -12.05
C SER A 20 8.01 0.06 -11.95
N PRO A 21 8.13 -1.25 -12.29
CA PRO A 21 7.14 -2.23 -11.86
C PRO A 21 7.17 -2.38 -10.34
N THR A 22 6.15 -3.01 -9.77
CA THR A 22 6.08 -3.32 -8.33
C THR A 22 7.01 -4.47 -7.95
N ALA A 23 7.29 -5.36 -8.90
CA ALA A 23 8.32 -6.39 -8.81
C ALA A 23 8.79 -6.82 -10.22
N PRO A 24 10.09 -6.79 -10.53
CA PRO A 24 11.18 -6.26 -9.71
C PRO A 24 11.16 -4.71 -9.67
N LEU A 25 11.57 -4.12 -8.55
CA LEU A 25 11.84 -2.68 -8.48
C LEU A 25 13.10 -2.37 -9.29
N ALA A 26 13.05 -1.33 -10.13
CA ALA A 26 14.14 -0.90 -11.00
C ALA A 26 15.29 -0.16 -10.27
N VAL A 27 15.66 -0.66 -9.08
CA VAL A 27 16.67 -0.09 -8.20
C VAL A 27 17.52 -1.19 -7.54
N PRO A 28 18.79 -0.92 -7.19
CA PRO A 28 19.68 -1.90 -6.60
C PRO A 28 19.24 -2.38 -5.21
N THR A 29 19.75 -3.54 -4.82
CA THR A 29 19.61 -4.09 -3.47
C THR A 29 20.33 -3.19 -2.46
N GLY A 30 19.78 -2.99 -1.26
CA GLY A 30 20.47 -2.22 -0.21
C GLY A 30 20.61 -0.72 -0.48
N THR A 31 19.71 -0.14 -1.26
CA THR A 31 19.79 1.27 -1.66
C THR A 31 19.22 2.22 -0.61
N PHE A 32 18.11 1.85 0.04
CA PHE A 32 17.33 2.78 0.86
C PHE A 32 17.36 2.46 2.35
N ASP A 33 17.34 3.51 3.18
CA ASP A 33 17.11 3.38 4.62
C ASP A 33 15.62 3.20 4.95
N ALA A 34 14.74 3.71 4.09
CA ALA A 34 13.30 3.62 4.26
C ALA A 34 12.57 3.38 2.94
N VAL A 35 11.51 2.57 2.98
CA VAL A 35 10.58 2.36 1.87
C VAL A 35 9.17 2.64 2.36
N LEU A 36 8.42 3.45 1.61
CA LEU A 36 7.03 3.77 1.89
C LEU A 36 6.13 3.20 0.78
N CYS A 37 5.06 2.50 1.16
CA CYS A 37 4.00 2.11 0.24
C CYS A 37 2.66 2.60 0.78
N GLN A 38 2.23 3.78 0.31
CA GLN A 38 1.00 4.43 0.76
C GLN A 38 -0.13 4.15 -0.23
N GLN A 39 -1.14 3.40 0.22
CA GLN A 39 -2.35 3.06 -0.51
C GLN A 39 -2.11 2.38 -1.87
N GLY A 40 -1.00 1.64 -1.98
CA GLY A 40 -0.62 0.91 -3.19
C GLY A 40 -0.79 -0.61 -3.06
N LEU A 41 -0.31 -1.19 -1.95
CA LEU A 41 -0.13 -2.64 -1.82
C LEU A 41 -1.42 -3.46 -2.03
N GLN A 42 -2.59 -2.94 -1.63
CA GLN A 42 -3.87 -3.64 -1.85
C GLN A 42 -4.18 -3.90 -3.33
N PHE A 43 -3.61 -3.13 -4.25
CA PHE A 43 -3.84 -3.22 -5.69
C PHE A 43 -2.77 -4.01 -6.45
N PHE A 44 -1.70 -4.43 -5.78
CA PHE A 44 -0.63 -5.15 -6.45
C PHE A 44 -1.07 -6.59 -6.76
N PRO A 45 -0.90 -7.06 -8.01
CA PRO A 45 -1.34 -8.40 -8.41
C PRO A 45 -0.52 -9.50 -7.72
N ASP A 46 0.77 -9.25 -7.47
CA ASP A 46 1.66 -10.13 -6.70
C ASP A 46 2.22 -9.38 -5.48
N ARG A 47 1.44 -9.41 -4.39
CA ARG A 47 1.77 -8.75 -3.12
C ARG A 47 3.02 -9.37 -2.46
N PRO A 48 3.19 -10.71 -2.40
CA PRO A 48 4.41 -11.31 -1.87
C PRO A 48 5.67 -10.86 -2.60
N SER A 49 5.67 -10.83 -3.93
CA SER A 49 6.86 -10.39 -4.70
C SER A 49 7.14 -8.90 -4.50
N ALA A 50 6.11 -8.06 -4.44
CA ALA A 50 6.29 -6.65 -4.10
C ALA A 50 6.88 -6.45 -2.69
N LEU A 51 6.42 -7.20 -1.68
CA LEU A 51 6.97 -7.14 -0.33
C LEU A 51 8.44 -7.62 -0.30
N ARG A 52 8.79 -8.67 -1.05
CA ARG A 52 10.19 -9.13 -1.20
C ARG A 52 11.07 -8.04 -1.81
N GLU A 53 10.57 -7.34 -2.82
CA GLU A 53 11.31 -6.26 -3.46
C GLU A 53 11.49 -5.05 -2.54
N MET A 54 10.45 -4.64 -1.82
CA MET A 54 10.57 -3.61 -0.77
C MET A 54 11.65 -4.00 0.25
N ARG A 55 11.71 -5.26 0.65
CA ARG A 55 12.76 -5.75 1.56
C ARG A 55 14.15 -5.78 0.90
N ARG A 56 14.26 -6.22 -0.36
CA ARG A 56 15.52 -6.33 -1.10
C ARG A 56 16.20 -4.97 -1.23
N VAL A 57 15.44 -3.93 -1.52
CA VAL A 57 16.00 -2.59 -1.75
C VAL A 57 16.38 -1.87 -0.46
N LEU A 58 15.98 -2.39 0.71
CA LEU A 58 16.40 -1.86 2.00
C LEU A 58 17.83 -2.27 2.35
N ARG A 59 18.55 -1.34 2.98
CA ARG A 59 19.78 -1.64 3.73
C ARG A 59 19.49 -2.57 4.92
N PRO A 60 20.49 -3.27 5.49
CA PRO A 60 20.30 -4.21 6.59
C PRO A 60 19.52 -3.67 7.81
N SER A 61 19.63 -2.36 8.10
CA SER A 61 18.93 -1.69 9.21
C SER A 61 17.73 -0.83 8.75
N GLY A 62 17.39 -0.90 7.47
CA GLY A 62 16.32 -0.12 6.88
C GLY A 62 14.92 -0.57 7.31
N ARG A 63 13.91 0.27 7.05
CA ARG A 63 12.52 0.03 7.49
C ARG A 63 11.51 0.28 6.39
N THR A 64 10.44 -0.50 6.40
CA THR A 64 9.28 -0.27 5.52
C THR A 64 8.09 0.24 6.34
N ALA A 65 7.36 1.21 5.79
CA ALA A 65 6.02 1.55 6.28
C ALA A 65 5.00 1.39 5.14
N ILE A 66 3.94 0.64 5.41
CA ILE A 66 2.85 0.34 4.48
C ILE A 66 1.56 0.88 5.08
N ALA A 67 0.79 1.59 4.26
CA ALA A 67 -0.56 2.01 4.60
C ALA A 67 -1.53 1.42 3.57
N VAL A 68 -2.52 0.67 4.05
CA VAL A 68 -3.64 0.11 3.26
C VAL A 68 -4.95 0.47 3.93
N TRP A 69 -6.09 0.28 3.24
CA TRP A 69 -7.39 0.28 3.92
C TRP A 69 -7.54 -0.98 4.78
N GLY A 70 -8.17 -0.81 5.96
CA GLY A 70 -8.61 -1.93 6.79
C GLY A 70 -9.85 -2.60 6.23
N GLU A 71 -10.57 -3.33 7.07
CA GLU A 71 -11.82 -3.98 6.69
C GLU A 71 -12.91 -2.94 6.32
N LEU A 72 -13.72 -3.22 5.30
CA LEU A 72 -14.75 -2.30 4.78
C LEU A 72 -15.76 -1.91 5.86
N GLU A 73 -16.13 -2.87 6.71
CA GLU A 73 -17.13 -2.72 7.77
C GLU A 73 -16.69 -1.72 8.85
N ARG A 74 -15.40 -1.42 8.94
CA ARG A 74 -14.86 -0.40 9.85
C ARG A 74 -14.88 1.01 9.25
N ASN A 75 -15.26 1.14 7.98
CA ASN A 75 -15.35 2.41 7.26
C ASN A 75 -16.82 2.68 6.91
N GLU A 76 -17.57 3.25 7.87
CA GLU A 76 -19.02 3.45 7.78
C GLU A 76 -19.46 4.15 6.49
N ILE A 77 -18.69 5.16 6.05
CA ILE A 77 -18.98 5.91 4.82
C ILE A 77 -18.88 4.99 3.59
N TYR A 78 -17.82 4.20 3.48
CA TYR A 78 -17.65 3.29 2.35
C TYR A 78 -18.61 2.09 2.41
N ALA A 79 -18.93 1.59 3.60
CA ALA A 79 -19.94 0.55 3.78
C ALA A 79 -21.33 1.05 3.29
N ALA A 80 -21.69 2.30 3.62
CA ALA A 80 -22.92 2.91 3.14
C ALA A 80 -22.93 3.09 1.61
N PHE A 81 -21.81 3.53 1.01
CA PHE A 81 -21.70 3.62 -0.46
C PHE A 81 -21.81 2.25 -1.13
N HIS A 82 -21.17 1.22 -0.58
CA HIS A 82 -21.27 -0.13 -1.10
C HIS A 82 -22.73 -0.64 -1.07
N ALA A 83 -23.44 -0.45 0.06
CA ALA A 83 -24.85 -0.84 0.18
C ALA A 83 -25.76 -0.09 -0.82
N ALA A 84 -25.53 1.22 -1.00
CA ALA A 84 -26.28 2.01 -1.97
C ALA A 84 -26.05 1.54 -3.43
N LEU A 85 -24.80 1.19 -3.77
CA LEU A 85 -24.47 0.64 -5.08
C LEU A 85 -25.11 -0.74 -5.31
N GLN A 86 -25.07 -1.63 -4.32
CA GLN A 86 -25.73 -2.94 -4.40
C GLN A 86 -27.24 -2.83 -4.66
N ALA A 87 -27.88 -1.77 -4.17
CA ALA A 87 -29.30 -1.51 -4.39
C ALA A 87 -29.65 -0.89 -5.76
N THR A 88 -28.66 -0.37 -6.51
CA THR A 88 -28.91 0.49 -7.69
C THR A 88 -28.23 0.03 -8.97
N VAL A 89 -27.12 -0.69 -8.89
CA VAL A 89 -26.39 -1.19 -10.06
C VAL A 89 -26.27 -2.72 -10.01
N ARG A 90 -25.75 -3.30 -11.09
CA ARG A 90 -25.43 -4.74 -11.11
C ARG A 90 -24.40 -5.06 -10.01
N SER A 91 -24.55 -6.22 -9.38
CA SER A 91 -23.68 -6.64 -8.28
C SER A 91 -22.20 -6.62 -8.64
N ASP A 92 -21.83 -7.08 -9.84
CA ASP A 92 -20.44 -7.06 -10.31
C ASP A 92 -19.83 -5.66 -10.39
N LEU A 93 -20.64 -4.64 -10.69
CA LEU A 93 -20.22 -3.25 -10.68
C LEU A 93 -20.17 -2.67 -9.27
N ALA A 94 -21.09 -3.06 -8.39
CA ALA A 94 -21.11 -2.65 -6.99
C ALA A 94 -19.87 -3.17 -6.24
N GLU A 95 -19.42 -4.40 -6.52
CA GLU A 95 -18.21 -4.98 -5.91
C GLU A 95 -16.92 -4.22 -6.25
N LEU A 96 -16.86 -3.45 -7.35
CA LEU A 96 -15.65 -2.72 -7.71
C LEU A 96 -15.22 -1.71 -6.63
N ILE A 97 -16.16 -1.18 -5.84
CA ILE A 97 -15.85 -0.23 -4.76
C ILE A 97 -15.11 -0.90 -3.58
N THR A 98 -15.16 -2.24 -3.46
CA THR A 98 -14.53 -2.99 -2.37
C THR A 98 -13.06 -3.29 -2.66
N ALA A 99 -12.58 -3.07 -3.90
CA ALA A 99 -11.20 -3.33 -4.31
C ALA A 99 -10.10 -2.76 -3.37
N PRO A 100 -10.24 -1.53 -2.80
CA PRO A 100 -9.27 -1.01 -1.84
C PRO A 100 -9.19 -1.79 -0.52
N PHE A 101 -10.26 -2.50 -0.15
CA PHE A 101 -10.46 -3.25 1.11
C PHE A 101 -10.12 -4.75 0.95
N SER A 102 -9.26 -5.09 0.00
CA SER A 102 -8.95 -6.47 -0.40
C SER A 102 -7.96 -7.21 0.51
N TRP A 103 -7.65 -6.67 1.69
CA TRP A 103 -6.92 -7.39 2.73
C TRP A 103 -7.93 -7.95 3.74
N PRO A 104 -7.94 -9.26 4.02
CA PRO A 104 -8.92 -9.87 4.93
C PRO A 104 -8.85 -9.31 6.36
N SER A 105 -7.67 -8.89 6.80
CA SER A 105 -7.44 -8.26 8.09
C SER A 105 -6.06 -7.62 8.17
N GLY A 106 -5.85 -6.78 9.19
CA GLY A 106 -4.51 -6.30 9.53
C GLY A 106 -3.52 -7.44 9.87
N THR A 107 -4.00 -8.52 10.50
CA THR A 107 -3.15 -9.68 10.84
C THR A 107 -2.70 -10.45 9.60
N ALA A 108 -3.53 -10.55 8.56
CA ALA A 108 -3.16 -11.14 7.28
C ALA A 108 -2.04 -10.32 6.60
N LEU A 109 -2.13 -8.99 6.64
CA LEU A 109 -1.05 -8.11 6.16
C LEU A 109 0.25 -8.33 6.93
N LYS A 110 0.18 -8.41 8.26
CA LYS A 110 1.36 -8.68 9.10
C LYS A 110 2.00 -10.02 8.77
N SER A 111 1.20 -11.08 8.66
CA SER A 111 1.69 -12.41 8.30
C SER A 111 2.40 -12.37 6.95
N ALA A 112 1.78 -11.78 5.92
CA ALA A 112 2.37 -11.68 4.59
C ALA A 112 3.73 -10.94 4.59
N ALA A 113 3.90 -9.93 5.43
CA ALA A 113 5.19 -9.26 5.61
C ALA A 113 6.22 -10.15 6.33
N GLU A 114 5.81 -10.85 7.39
CA GLU A 114 6.69 -11.77 8.13
C GLU A 114 7.14 -12.95 7.28
N ASP A 115 6.25 -13.48 6.43
CA ASP A 115 6.51 -14.61 5.52
C ASP A 115 7.61 -14.30 4.49
N VAL A 116 7.78 -13.03 4.11
CA VAL A 116 8.88 -12.60 3.23
C VAL A 116 10.13 -12.14 3.98
N GLY A 117 10.14 -12.32 5.31
CA GLY A 117 11.31 -12.10 6.15
C GLY A 117 11.44 -10.69 6.72
N PHE A 118 10.36 -9.89 6.76
CA PHE A 118 10.34 -8.72 7.65
C PHE A 118 10.32 -9.17 9.12
N ARG A 119 10.93 -8.37 9.99
CA ARG A 119 11.03 -8.61 11.43
C ARG A 119 10.47 -7.41 12.18
N ASN A 120 10.07 -7.62 13.44
CA ASN A 120 9.53 -6.56 14.30
C ASN A 120 8.32 -5.83 13.69
N VAL A 121 7.45 -6.57 12.99
CA VAL A 121 6.29 -6.01 12.30
C VAL A 121 5.26 -5.53 13.32
N ARG A 122 4.95 -4.23 13.27
CA ARG A 122 3.93 -3.60 14.11
C ARG A 122 2.74 -3.17 13.24
N LEU A 123 1.54 -3.41 13.76
CA LEU A 123 0.30 -2.95 13.16
C LEU A 123 -0.27 -1.80 13.98
N SER A 124 -0.84 -0.82 13.28
CA SER A 124 -1.65 0.23 13.90
C SER A 124 -2.83 0.54 13.00
N THR A 125 -4.03 0.49 13.54
CA THR A 125 -5.24 0.90 12.84
C THR A 125 -5.58 2.34 13.23
N ARG A 126 -5.95 3.15 12.24
CA ARG A 126 -6.41 4.53 12.44
C ARG A 126 -7.81 4.66 11.85
N SER A 127 -8.71 5.26 12.61
CA SER A 127 -10.02 5.73 12.16
C SER A 127 -10.08 7.24 12.31
N LEU A 128 -10.87 7.90 11.47
CA LEU A 128 -11.25 9.29 11.69
C LEU A 128 -12.35 9.27 12.76
N SER A 129 -12.05 9.80 13.93
CA SER A 129 -13.02 10.07 15.01
C SER A 129 -13.62 11.45 14.83
#